data_AF-A0A0J0XU64-F1
#
_entry.id   AF-A0A0J0XU64-F1
#
_cell.length_a   1.000
_cell.length_b   1.000
_cell.length_c   1.000
_cell.angle_alpha   90.00
_cell.angle_beta   90.00
_cell.angle_gamma   90.00
#
_symmetry.space_group_name_H-M   'P 1'
#
loop_
_entity.id
_entity.type
_entity.pdbx_description
1 polymer ?
#
loop_
_entity_poly.entity_id
_entity_poly.type
_entity_poly.pdbx_seq_one_letter_code
_entity_poly.pdbx_strand_id
1 'polypeptide(L)'
;MAILRLPIATFPSLIIAHYPSLPSLLHLITMGLFTAPAPTQLVPANPPIAVFRDFIAQAPTTLVLKEKVWSLSGDSFSIKDAATGRPVVKVAGKALSLRDRKQVMDPSGRPLYSLRSKLMTIFNVQIGEDANEKELFRVRSHSLSLGSKLTVTFTNAITGQPVELNIKGDMFGMGSVIRCNGQPIAQISREYFNAAQIFGDQQTYFVTVAPGVDLALIAGICMAFDEAENEAK
;
A
#
# COMPACT_ATOMS: atom_id res chain seq x y z
N MET A 1 -10.14 39.43 -75.55
CA MET A 1 -11.60 39.48 -75.35
C MET A 1 -12.12 38.04 -75.44
N ALA A 2 -12.30 37.37 -74.30
CA ALA A 2 -13.07 36.12 -74.17
C ALA A 2 -13.27 35.86 -72.67
N ILE A 3 -14.51 36.04 -72.23
CA ILE A 3 -15.03 35.69 -70.92
C ILE A 3 -15.15 34.16 -70.88
N LEU A 4 -14.62 33.49 -69.86
CA LEU A 4 -14.98 32.09 -69.59
C LEU A 4 -15.30 31.86 -68.11
N ARG A 5 -16.39 31.13 -67.94
CA ARG A 5 -17.23 30.96 -66.75
C ARG A 5 -16.60 30.06 -65.68
N LEU A 6 -16.91 30.36 -64.42
CA LEU A 6 -16.75 29.47 -63.26
C LEU A 6 -17.65 28.23 -63.38
N PRO A 7 -17.21 27.06 -62.85
CA PRO A 7 -18.10 26.07 -62.30
C PRO A 7 -18.11 26.09 -60.76
N ILE A 8 -19.32 25.90 -60.25
CA ILE A 8 -19.74 25.87 -58.84
C ILE A 8 -19.24 24.56 -58.20
N ALA A 9 -18.49 24.66 -57.11
CA ALA A 9 -18.16 23.50 -56.28
C ALA A 9 -19.23 23.31 -55.18
N THR A 10 -19.90 22.17 -55.22
CA THR A 10 -20.87 21.70 -54.24
C THR A 10 -20.17 21.26 -52.95
N PHE A 11 -20.58 21.84 -51.81
CA PHE A 11 -20.16 21.41 -50.48
C PHE A 11 -21.01 20.23 -50.01
N PRO A 12 -20.43 19.11 -49.50
CA PRO A 12 -21.21 18.07 -48.86
C PRO A 12 -21.65 18.50 -47.46
N SER A 13 -22.89 18.14 -47.14
CA SER A 13 -23.64 18.47 -45.92
C SER A 13 -22.92 18.09 -44.62
N LEU A 14 -22.92 19.03 -43.69
CA LEU A 14 -22.42 18.94 -42.32
C LEU A 14 -23.28 17.95 -41.51
N ILE A 15 -22.70 16.84 -41.05
CA ILE A 15 -23.33 15.96 -40.04
C ILE A 15 -23.14 16.65 -38.68
N ILE A 16 -24.24 17.14 -38.10
CA ILE A 16 -24.28 17.68 -36.74
C ILE A 16 -24.15 16.51 -35.77
N ALA A 17 -22.98 16.34 -35.16
CA ALA A 17 -22.80 15.44 -34.03
C ALA A 17 -23.61 15.97 -32.83
N HIS A 18 -24.62 15.21 -32.43
CA HIS A 18 -25.45 15.50 -31.28
C HIS A 18 -24.62 15.25 -30.00
N TYR A 19 -24.06 16.29 -29.41
CA TYR A 19 -23.40 16.20 -28.10
C TYR A 19 -24.49 16.06 -27.02
N PRO A 20 -24.50 14.98 -26.20
CA PRO A 20 -25.40 14.93 -25.06
C PRO A 20 -25.00 16.02 -24.07
N SER A 21 -25.99 16.77 -23.60
CA SER A 21 -25.83 17.87 -22.64
C SER A 21 -25.15 17.38 -21.37
N LEU A 22 -24.05 18.05 -20.98
CA LEU A 22 -23.43 17.89 -19.67
C LEU A 22 -24.48 18.14 -18.58
N PRO A 23 -24.68 17.21 -17.61
CA PRO A 23 -25.55 17.48 -16.48
C PRO A 23 -24.93 18.61 -15.65
N SER A 24 -25.77 19.56 -15.27
CA SER A 24 -25.39 20.75 -14.52
C SER A 24 -24.68 20.40 -13.21
N LEU A 25 -23.55 21.08 -12.97
CA LEU A 25 -22.64 20.99 -11.82
C LEU A 25 -23.29 21.05 -10.41
N LEU A 26 -24.59 21.32 -10.32
CA LEU A 26 -25.33 21.47 -9.06
C LEU A 26 -25.84 20.15 -8.46
N HIS A 27 -25.83 19.03 -9.19
CA HIS A 27 -26.25 17.72 -8.63
C HIS A 27 -25.11 16.93 -7.98
N LEU A 28 -23.86 17.41 -8.02
CA LEU A 28 -22.69 16.72 -7.47
C LEU A 28 -22.41 17.01 -5.98
N ILE A 29 -23.28 17.78 -5.31
CA ILE A 29 -23.02 18.24 -3.93
C ILE A 29 -23.61 17.31 -2.84
N THR A 30 -24.41 16.29 -3.19
CA THR A 30 -25.04 15.37 -2.21
C THR A 30 -24.59 13.91 -2.37
N MET A 31 -23.31 13.69 -2.67
CA MET A 31 -22.65 12.40 -2.42
C MET A 31 -21.34 12.75 -1.72
N GLY A 32 -21.22 12.40 -0.43
CA GLY A 32 -20.09 12.78 0.41
C GLY A 32 -18.76 12.57 -0.32
N LEU A 33 -18.06 13.67 -0.61
CA LEU A 33 -16.75 13.67 -1.24
C LEU A 33 -15.74 13.04 -0.27
N PHE A 34 -15.57 11.72 -0.34
CA PHE A 34 -14.35 11.06 0.12
C PHE A 34 -13.22 11.56 -0.79
N THR A 35 -12.60 12.66 -0.39
CA THR A 35 -11.46 13.23 -1.10
C THR A 35 -10.29 12.30 -0.85
N ALA A 36 -9.73 11.68 -1.90
CA ALA A 36 -8.52 10.88 -1.76
C ALA A 36 -7.43 11.75 -1.11
N PRO A 37 -6.66 11.22 -0.14
CA PRO A 37 -5.64 12.00 0.54
C PRO A 37 -4.62 12.54 -0.46
N ALA A 38 -4.21 13.78 -0.27
CA ALA A 38 -3.13 14.35 -1.06
C ALA A 38 -1.87 13.47 -0.92
N PRO A 39 -1.11 13.27 -2.01
CA PRO A 39 0.17 12.57 -1.93
C PRO A 39 1.08 13.33 -0.96
N THR A 40 1.58 12.60 0.04
CA THR A 40 2.55 13.12 1.00
C THR A 40 3.92 13.04 0.37
N GLN A 41 4.65 14.15 0.34
CA GLN A 41 6.05 14.14 -0.09
C GLN A 41 6.87 13.29 0.87
N LEU A 42 7.35 12.13 0.40
CA LEU A 42 8.18 11.23 1.18
C LEU A 42 9.63 11.72 1.24
N VAL A 43 10.28 11.48 2.37
CA VAL A 43 11.67 11.89 2.63
C VAL A 43 12.57 10.65 2.51
N PRO A 44 13.59 10.66 1.62
CA PRO A 44 14.60 9.62 1.58
C PRO A 44 15.31 9.45 2.93
N ALA A 45 15.56 8.20 3.32
CA ALA A 45 16.22 7.90 4.58
C ALA A 45 17.74 7.80 4.42
N ASN A 46 18.48 8.62 5.18
CA ASN A 46 19.93 8.55 5.31
C ASN A 46 20.33 8.82 6.78
N PRO A 47 20.89 7.85 7.52
CA PRO A 47 21.21 6.49 7.09
C PRO A 47 19.95 5.67 6.74
N PRO A 48 20.07 4.59 5.94
CA PRO A 48 18.92 3.75 5.61
C PRO A 48 18.23 3.17 6.84
N ILE A 49 16.91 2.98 6.72
CA ILE A 49 16.03 2.42 7.76
C ILE A 49 15.67 1.00 7.35
N ALA A 50 16.33 0.00 7.95
CA ALA A 50 16.19 -1.38 7.50
C ALA A 50 16.31 -2.43 8.61
N VAL A 51 15.63 -3.56 8.39
CA VAL A 51 15.87 -4.86 9.04
C VAL A 51 16.61 -5.78 8.07
N PHE A 52 16.19 -5.80 6.81
CA PHE A 52 16.76 -6.60 5.72
C PHE A 52 17.52 -5.70 4.74
N ARG A 53 18.85 -5.76 4.80
CA ARG A 53 19.74 -4.88 4.01
C ARG A 53 19.53 -5.00 2.50
N ASP A 54 19.24 -6.20 2.02
CA ASP A 54 19.04 -6.48 0.58
C ASP A 54 17.73 -5.91 0.01
N PHE A 55 16.85 -5.40 0.88
CA PHE A 55 15.51 -4.90 0.52
C PHE A 55 15.41 -3.37 0.61
N ILE A 56 16.52 -2.67 0.80
CA ILE A 56 16.55 -1.20 0.83
C ILE A 56 16.20 -0.65 -0.55
N ALA A 57 15.13 0.13 -0.61
CA ALA A 57 14.70 0.81 -1.82
C ALA A 57 15.77 1.79 -2.32
N GLN A 58 16.18 1.63 -3.59
CA GLN A 58 17.17 2.53 -4.23
C GLN A 58 16.51 3.79 -4.81
N ALA A 59 15.21 3.73 -5.07
CA ALA A 59 14.39 4.79 -5.62
C ALA A 59 12.99 4.72 -4.97
N PRO A 60 12.14 5.76 -5.11
CA PRO A 60 10.76 5.68 -4.66
C PRO A 60 10.09 4.46 -5.28
N THR A 61 9.55 3.57 -4.45
CA THR A 61 9.00 2.28 -4.90
C THR A 61 7.59 2.13 -4.35
N THR A 62 6.63 1.80 -5.22
CA THR A 62 5.26 1.55 -4.80
C THR A 62 5.00 0.05 -4.76
N LEU A 63 4.63 -0.48 -3.60
CA LEU A 63 4.25 -1.86 -3.44
C LEU A 63 2.74 -2.02 -3.66
N VAL A 64 2.34 -3.13 -4.28
CA VAL A 64 0.95 -3.56 -4.47
C VAL A 64 0.62 -4.66 -3.47
N LEU A 65 -0.37 -4.42 -2.62
CA LEU A 65 -0.81 -5.34 -1.58
C LEU A 65 -2.29 -5.68 -1.76
N LYS A 66 -2.65 -6.92 -1.46
CA LYS A 66 -4.06 -7.31 -1.34
C LYS A 66 -4.58 -6.98 0.05
N GLU A 67 -5.85 -6.64 0.16
CA GLU A 67 -6.57 -6.54 1.43
C GLU A 67 -6.91 -7.92 1.98
N LYS A 68 -7.23 -7.98 3.27
CA LYS A 68 -7.65 -9.22 3.93
C LYS A 68 -6.64 -10.33 3.73
N VAL A 69 -5.36 -9.97 3.78
CA VAL A 69 -4.20 -10.87 3.65
C VAL A 69 -4.36 -12.07 4.59
N TRP A 70 -5.02 -11.88 5.73
CA TRP A 70 -5.31 -12.91 6.76
C TRP A 70 -6.54 -13.78 6.48
N SER A 71 -7.50 -13.25 5.71
CA SER A 71 -8.71 -13.97 5.30
C SER A 71 -8.55 -14.73 3.98
N LEU A 72 -7.53 -14.42 3.17
CA LEU A 72 -7.22 -15.20 1.96
C LEU A 72 -7.03 -16.69 2.34
N SER A 73 -7.94 -17.53 1.85
CA SER A 73 -7.98 -18.96 2.16
C SER A 73 -6.90 -19.70 1.39
N GLY A 74 -5.89 -20.23 2.08
CA GLY A 74 -5.01 -21.29 1.59
C GLY A 74 -3.96 -20.93 0.52
N ASP A 75 -4.21 -19.91 -0.30
CA ASP A 75 -3.34 -19.58 -1.43
C ASP A 75 -2.18 -18.66 -1.04
N SER A 76 -1.01 -18.97 -1.59
CA SER A 76 0.16 -18.09 -1.47
C SER A 76 0.01 -16.90 -2.41
N PHE A 77 0.46 -15.72 -1.99
CA PHE A 77 0.43 -14.52 -2.83
C PHE A 77 1.77 -13.78 -2.79
N SER A 78 1.91 -12.74 -3.60
CA SER A 78 3.12 -11.93 -3.66
C SER A 78 2.79 -10.45 -3.55
N ILE A 79 3.59 -9.74 -2.78
CA ILE A 79 3.62 -8.27 -2.77
C ILE A 79 4.62 -7.87 -3.84
N LYS A 80 4.19 -7.01 -4.76
CA LYS A 80 4.94 -6.69 -5.98
C LYS A 80 5.28 -5.21 -6.03
N ASP A 81 6.35 -4.88 -6.71
CA ASP A 81 6.61 -3.51 -7.16
C ASP A 81 5.64 -3.17 -8.30
N ALA A 82 4.90 -2.08 -8.15
CA ALA A 82 3.90 -1.61 -9.10
C ALA A 82 4.52 -1.22 -10.45
N ALA A 83 5.74 -0.65 -10.45
CA ALA A 83 6.39 -0.17 -11.66
C ALA A 83 6.92 -1.33 -12.53
N THR A 84 7.45 -2.38 -11.89
CA THR A 84 8.08 -3.50 -12.58
C THR A 84 7.21 -4.75 -12.65
N GLY A 85 6.16 -4.85 -11.83
CA GLY A 85 5.34 -6.05 -11.65
C GLY A 85 6.07 -7.22 -10.98
N ARG A 86 7.33 -7.03 -10.56
CA ARG A 86 8.16 -8.09 -9.99
C ARG A 86 7.81 -8.32 -8.51
N PRO A 87 7.79 -9.59 -8.04
CA PRO A 87 7.65 -9.88 -6.62
C PRO A 87 8.78 -9.26 -5.81
N VAL A 88 8.43 -8.56 -4.73
CA VAL A 88 9.36 -8.09 -3.71
C VAL A 88 9.42 -9.12 -2.59
N VAL A 89 8.28 -9.55 -2.08
CA VAL A 89 8.17 -10.67 -1.13
C VAL A 89 7.02 -11.61 -1.49
N LYS A 90 7.18 -12.87 -1.11
CA LYS A 90 6.16 -13.92 -1.21
C LYS A 90 5.63 -14.23 0.17
N VAL A 91 4.31 -14.40 0.27
CA VAL A 91 3.65 -14.78 1.52
C VAL A 91 3.04 -16.16 1.33
N ALA A 92 3.44 -17.10 2.18
CA ALA A 92 2.94 -18.46 2.13
C ALA A 92 1.47 -18.52 2.59
N GLY A 93 0.69 -19.35 1.89
CA GLY A 93 -0.66 -19.72 2.32
C GLY A 93 -0.68 -20.54 3.61
N LYS A 94 -1.86 -20.70 4.22
CA LYS A 94 -2.02 -21.41 5.51
C LYS A 94 -1.68 -22.90 5.38
N ALA A 95 -0.65 -23.36 6.11
CA ALA A 95 -0.52 -24.77 6.47
C ALA A 95 -1.39 -25.05 7.73
N LEU A 96 -2.09 -26.19 7.76
CA LEU A 96 -3.08 -26.53 8.80
C LEU A 96 -2.55 -26.45 10.26
N SER A 97 -1.23 -26.50 10.50
CA SER A 97 -0.59 -26.44 11.82
C SER A 97 -0.02 -25.07 12.23
N LEU A 98 -0.06 -24.05 11.35
CA LEU A 98 0.55 -22.73 11.57
C LEU A 98 -0.48 -21.59 11.58
N ARG A 99 -1.70 -21.84 12.08
CA ARG A 99 -2.81 -20.86 12.00
C ARG A 99 -2.46 -19.46 12.55
N ASP A 100 -1.47 -19.36 13.44
CA ASP A 100 -1.08 -18.11 14.10
C ASP A 100 0.18 -17.45 13.48
N ARG A 101 0.76 -18.03 12.42
CA ARG A 101 1.98 -17.54 11.78
C ARG A 101 1.83 -17.40 10.27
N LYS A 102 2.33 -16.30 9.73
CA LYS A 102 2.48 -16.11 8.28
C LYS A 102 3.93 -16.01 7.88
N GLN A 103 4.37 -16.96 7.06
CA GLN A 103 5.73 -16.95 6.53
C GLN A 103 5.86 -15.96 5.37
N VAL A 104 6.79 -15.03 5.49
CA VAL A 104 7.23 -14.14 4.42
C VAL A 104 8.60 -14.61 3.92
N MET A 105 8.77 -14.63 2.61
CA MET A 105 9.95 -15.12 1.91
C MET A 105 10.37 -14.11 0.84
N ASP A 106 11.65 -14.17 0.46
CA ASP A 106 12.14 -13.46 -0.71
C ASP A 106 11.63 -14.09 -2.03
N PRO A 107 11.85 -13.45 -3.19
CA PRO A 107 11.40 -13.99 -4.47
C PRO A 107 12.00 -15.36 -4.83
N SER A 108 13.16 -15.71 -4.26
CA SER A 108 13.81 -17.02 -4.44
C SER A 108 13.23 -18.11 -3.53
N GLY A 109 12.38 -17.74 -2.57
CA GLY A 109 11.76 -18.67 -1.61
C GLY A 109 12.52 -18.80 -0.30
N ARG A 110 13.57 -17.99 -0.08
CA ARG A 110 14.28 -17.99 1.20
C ARG A 110 13.42 -17.30 2.28
N PRO A 111 13.20 -17.93 3.44
CA PRO A 111 12.49 -17.29 4.56
C PRO A 111 13.15 -15.98 4.99
N LEU A 112 12.34 -14.93 5.16
CA LEU A 112 12.77 -13.65 5.75
C LEU A 112 12.32 -13.54 7.20
N TYR A 113 11.02 -13.69 7.44
CA TYR A 113 10.41 -13.64 8.77
C TYR A 113 9.05 -14.33 8.78
N SER A 114 8.62 -14.78 9.94
CA SER A 114 7.22 -15.12 10.19
C SER A 114 6.56 -14.00 10.97
N LEU A 115 5.37 -13.55 10.55
CA LEU A 115 4.52 -12.69 11.36
C LEU A 115 3.67 -13.55 12.29
N ARG A 116 3.75 -13.29 13.60
CA ARG A 116 2.95 -13.94 14.62
C ARG A 116 2.13 -12.92 15.39
N SER A 117 0.84 -13.21 15.54
CA SER A 117 -0.06 -12.45 16.39
C SER A 117 0.05 -12.92 17.84
N LYS A 118 0.26 -11.98 18.76
CA LYS A 118 0.12 -12.18 20.20
C LYS A 118 -1.06 -11.33 20.66
N LEU A 119 -2.18 -12.01 20.93
CA LEU A 119 -3.32 -11.38 21.58
C LEU A 119 -2.92 -11.03 23.03
N MET A 120 -2.88 -9.74 23.33
CA MET A 120 -2.79 -9.25 24.70
C MET A 120 -4.12 -8.59 25.04
N THR A 121 -4.55 -8.67 26.30
CA THR A 121 -5.88 -8.26 26.78
C THR A 121 -6.31 -6.81 26.43
N ILE A 122 -5.38 -5.94 26.02
CA ILE A 122 -5.62 -4.50 25.79
C ILE A 122 -5.08 -4.02 24.42
N PHE A 123 -4.12 -4.73 23.81
CA PHE A 123 -3.45 -4.29 22.59
C PHE A 123 -3.11 -5.49 21.70
N ASN A 124 -3.33 -5.37 20.39
CA ASN A 124 -2.86 -6.38 19.44
C ASN A 124 -1.39 -6.12 19.11
N VAL A 125 -0.55 -7.11 19.36
CA VAL A 125 0.88 -7.06 19.09
C VAL A 125 1.20 -8.12 18.05
N GLN A 126 1.86 -7.71 16.98
CA GLN A 126 2.44 -8.62 16.00
C GLN A 126 3.94 -8.55 16.04
N ILE A 127 4.56 -9.71 15.89
CA ILE A 127 6.02 -9.85 15.94
C ILE A 127 6.46 -10.50 14.64
N GLY A 128 7.38 -9.83 13.94
CA GLY A 128 8.17 -10.43 12.87
C GLY A 128 9.35 -11.15 13.51
N GLU A 129 9.39 -12.47 13.38
CA GLU A 129 10.43 -13.33 13.97
C GLU A 129 11.23 -14.04 12.88
N ASP A 130 12.51 -14.32 13.13
CA ASP A 130 13.31 -15.20 12.26
C ASP A 130 12.97 -16.69 12.48
N ALA A 131 13.69 -17.58 11.78
CA ALA A 131 13.49 -19.03 11.89
C ALA A 131 13.77 -19.61 13.30
N ASN A 132 14.49 -18.88 14.16
CA ASN A 132 14.79 -19.26 15.55
C ASN A 132 13.86 -18.55 16.56
N GLU A 133 12.74 -17.99 16.08
CA GLU A 133 11.80 -17.20 16.87
C GLU A 133 12.40 -15.92 17.48
N LYS A 134 13.53 -15.44 16.95
CA LYS A 134 14.11 -14.17 17.40
C LYS A 134 13.33 -13.01 16.80
N GLU A 135 12.89 -12.09 17.64
CA GLU A 135 12.21 -10.86 17.23
C GLU A 135 13.13 -9.98 16.37
N LEU A 136 12.67 -9.70 15.15
CA LEU A 136 13.30 -8.78 14.20
C LEU A 136 12.64 -7.40 14.25
N PHE A 137 11.31 -7.37 14.33
CA PHE A 137 10.53 -6.16 14.51
C PHE A 137 9.20 -6.48 15.20
N ARG A 138 8.62 -5.45 15.83
CA ARG A 138 7.35 -5.55 16.55
C ARG A 138 6.42 -4.43 16.11
N VAL A 139 5.18 -4.78 15.81
CA VAL A 139 4.09 -3.86 15.49
C VAL A 139 3.07 -3.90 16.62
N ARG A 140 2.78 -2.75 17.23
CA ARG A 140 1.81 -2.62 18.31
C ARG A 140 0.66 -1.72 17.86
N SER A 141 -0.56 -2.24 17.91
CA SER A 141 -1.78 -1.46 17.73
C SER A 141 -2.23 -0.84 19.05
N HIS A 142 -2.59 0.45 19.02
CA HIS A 142 -3.12 1.18 20.17
C HIS A 142 -4.63 1.35 19.99
N SER A 143 -5.43 0.37 20.43
CA SER A 143 -6.88 0.27 20.19
C SER A 143 -7.77 1.22 21.04
N LEU A 144 -7.21 2.28 21.65
CA LEU A 144 -7.94 3.10 22.65
C LEU A 144 -8.29 4.52 22.19
N SER A 145 -8.07 4.89 20.93
CA SER A 145 -8.36 6.25 20.44
C SER A 145 -9.10 6.27 19.10
N LEU A 146 -9.79 7.39 18.84
CA LEU A 146 -10.48 7.71 17.59
C LEU A 146 -9.45 7.77 16.43
N GLY A 147 -9.22 6.63 15.78
CA GLY A 147 -8.27 6.44 14.69
C GLY A 147 -7.13 5.46 15.03
N SER A 148 -6.76 4.64 14.05
CA SER A 148 -5.75 3.61 14.21
C SER A 148 -4.36 4.22 14.35
N LYS A 149 -3.72 3.89 15.46
CA LYS A 149 -2.33 4.25 15.75
C LYS A 149 -1.53 2.98 15.93
N LEU A 150 -0.51 2.81 15.10
CA LEU A 150 0.43 1.71 15.22
C LEU A 150 1.82 2.27 15.52
N THR A 151 2.53 1.58 16.41
CA THR A 151 3.95 1.82 16.69
C THR A 151 4.73 0.61 16.25
N VAL A 152 5.81 0.82 15.50
CA VAL A 152 6.72 -0.25 15.06
C VAL A 152 8.08 -0.04 15.70
N THR A 153 8.66 -1.07 16.31
CA THR A 153 9.97 -1.01 16.94
C THR A 153 10.89 -2.12 16.42
N PHE A 154 12.14 -1.79 16.15
CA PHE A 154 13.17 -2.74 15.71
C PHE A 154 14.57 -2.17 15.95
N THR A 155 15.60 -2.99 15.76
CA THR A 155 17.00 -2.52 15.71
C THR A 155 17.40 -2.31 14.25
N ASN A 156 17.85 -1.11 13.90
CA ASN A 156 18.26 -0.80 12.54
C ASN A 156 19.51 -1.62 12.17
N ALA A 157 19.41 -2.43 11.13
CA ALA A 157 20.48 -3.29 10.66
C ALA A 157 21.71 -2.53 10.17
N ILE A 158 21.58 -1.24 9.81
CA ILE A 158 22.67 -0.40 9.33
C ILE A 158 23.43 0.27 10.48
N THR A 159 22.70 0.89 11.41
CA THR A 159 23.29 1.70 12.48
C THR A 159 23.46 0.95 13.80
N GLY A 160 22.79 -0.19 13.97
CA GLY A 160 22.71 -0.93 15.24
C GLY A 160 21.86 -0.24 16.31
N GLN A 161 21.19 0.87 15.99
CA GLN A 161 20.41 1.66 16.95
C GLN A 161 18.93 1.24 16.94
N PRO A 162 18.22 1.37 18.08
CA PRO A 162 16.78 1.19 18.10
C PRO A 162 16.09 2.25 17.24
N VAL A 163 15.05 1.83 16.52
CA VAL A 163 14.20 2.70 15.70
C VAL A 163 12.74 2.49 16.06
N GLU A 164 12.01 3.59 16.13
CA GLU A 164 10.55 3.60 16.27
C GLU A 164 9.90 4.28 15.05
N LEU A 165 8.94 3.59 14.44
CA LEU A 165 8.06 4.15 13.42
C LEU A 165 6.67 4.38 13.99
N ASN A 166 6.07 5.49 13.58
CA ASN A 166 4.73 5.89 13.98
C ASN A 166 3.83 5.93 12.76
N ILE A 167 2.68 5.24 12.88
CA ILE A 167 1.67 5.17 11.84
C ILE A 167 0.42 5.79 12.43
N LYS A 168 -0.09 6.82 11.75
CA LYS A 168 -1.34 7.50 12.09
C LYS A 168 -2.20 7.54 10.85
N GLY A 169 -3.48 7.22 11.01
CA GLY A 169 -4.48 7.33 9.97
C GLY A 169 -5.43 6.15 9.97
N ASP A 170 -6.46 6.26 9.12
CA ASP A 170 -7.35 5.17 8.80
C ASP A 170 -6.84 4.50 7.51
N MET A 171 -6.59 3.19 7.56
CA MET A 171 -6.14 2.43 6.38
C MET A 171 -7.24 2.36 5.30
N PHE A 172 -8.52 2.51 5.67
CA PHE A 172 -9.69 2.33 4.80
C PHE A 172 -10.36 3.64 4.36
N GLY A 173 -10.22 4.74 5.11
CA GLY A 173 -10.96 5.99 4.83
C GLY A 173 -10.15 7.13 4.21
N MET A 174 -8.87 7.31 4.59
CA MET A 174 -8.13 8.56 4.26
C MET A 174 -6.63 8.38 4.00
N GLY A 175 -6.14 7.16 3.80
CA GLY A 175 -4.71 6.87 3.65
C GLY A 175 -3.92 7.06 4.95
N SER A 176 -2.81 6.34 5.07
CA SER A 176 -2.02 6.29 6.29
C SER A 176 -0.55 6.56 5.97
N VAL A 177 0.12 7.31 6.84
CA VAL A 177 1.52 7.68 6.61
C VAL A 177 2.39 7.10 7.71
N ILE A 178 3.40 6.35 7.30
CA ILE A 178 4.43 5.76 8.16
C ILE A 178 5.53 6.81 8.32
N ARG A 179 5.85 7.14 9.57
CA ARG A 179 6.84 8.17 9.91
C ARG A 179 7.97 7.63 10.77
N CYS A 180 9.20 8.05 10.48
CA CYS A 180 10.36 7.91 11.35
C CYS A 180 10.75 9.30 11.85
N ASN A 181 10.81 9.51 13.17
CA ASN A 181 11.14 10.82 13.77
C ASN A 181 10.31 11.99 13.18
N GLY A 182 9.02 11.75 12.91
CA GLY A 182 8.11 12.73 12.31
C GLY A 182 8.22 12.88 10.79
N GLN A 183 9.26 12.36 10.14
CA GLN A 183 9.42 12.42 8.69
C GLN A 183 8.63 11.31 7.99
N PRO A 184 7.84 11.62 6.95
CA PRO A 184 7.10 10.62 6.17
C PRO A 184 8.06 9.77 5.32
N ILE A 185 8.07 8.46 5.56
CA ILE A 185 8.96 7.52 4.86
C ILE A 185 8.20 6.53 3.97
N ALA A 186 6.89 6.35 4.23
CA ALA A 186 5.99 5.62 3.36
C ALA A 186 4.56 6.13 3.52
N GLN A 187 3.76 6.00 2.46
CA GLN A 187 2.35 6.36 2.46
C GLN A 187 1.53 5.24 1.85
N ILE A 188 0.55 4.77 2.61
CA ILE A 188 -0.50 3.85 2.17
C ILE A 188 -1.58 4.66 1.47
N SER A 189 -1.92 4.29 0.24
CA SER A 189 -2.96 4.93 -0.58
C SER A 189 -3.92 3.90 -1.17
N ARG A 190 -5.20 4.28 -1.19
CA ARG A 190 -6.28 3.59 -1.92
C ARG A 190 -6.74 4.50 -3.05
N GLU A 191 -6.11 4.41 -4.21
CA GLU A 191 -6.65 5.09 -5.39
C GLU A 191 -7.83 4.28 -5.95
N TYR A 192 -9.03 4.58 -5.44
CA TYR A 192 -10.28 3.95 -5.89
C TYR A 192 -10.54 4.10 -7.39
N PHE A 193 -10.00 5.14 -8.04
CA PHE A 193 -10.29 5.44 -9.45
C PHE A 193 -9.41 4.69 -10.46
N ASN A 194 -8.19 4.26 -10.08
CA ASN A 194 -7.28 3.56 -10.99
C ASN A 194 -7.13 2.06 -10.68
N ALA A 195 -7.27 1.65 -9.40
CA ALA A 195 -7.05 0.25 -9.01
C ALA A 195 -8.05 -0.71 -9.66
N ALA A 196 -9.34 -0.34 -9.71
CA ALA A 196 -10.38 -1.17 -10.32
C ALA A 196 -10.26 -1.27 -11.85
N GLN A 197 -9.75 -0.23 -12.53
CA GLN A 197 -9.56 -0.26 -13.98
C GLN A 197 -8.27 -0.97 -14.41
N ILE A 198 -7.21 -0.92 -13.59
CA ILE A 198 -5.90 -1.52 -13.90
C ILE A 198 -5.79 -2.98 -13.42
N PHE A 199 -6.36 -3.32 -12.26
CA PHE A 199 -6.20 -4.63 -11.64
C PHE A 199 -7.51 -5.42 -11.47
N GLY A 200 -8.68 -4.80 -11.72
CA GLY A 200 -9.98 -5.48 -11.66
C GLY A 200 -10.43 -5.95 -10.27
N ASP A 201 -9.63 -5.69 -9.22
CA ASP A 201 -9.84 -6.23 -7.88
C ASP A 201 -9.94 -5.07 -6.86
N GLN A 202 -11.13 -4.91 -6.26
CA GLN A 202 -11.41 -3.90 -5.23
C GLN A 202 -10.65 -4.16 -3.93
N GLN A 203 -10.00 -5.32 -3.78
CA GLN A 203 -9.23 -5.70 -2.61
C GLN A 203 -7.74 -5.41 -2.77
N THR A 204 -7.33 -4.35 -3.47
CA THR A 204 -5.92 -4.00 -3.67
C THR A 204 -5.64 -2.57 -3.22
N TYR A 205 -4.58 -2.39 -2.43
CA TYR A 205 -4.08 -1.08 -2.03
C TYR A 205 -2.58 -0.96 -2.29
N PHE A 206 -2.09 0.28 -2.24
CA PHE A 206 -0.71 0.61 -2.57
C PHE A 206 -0.01 1.21 -1.36
N VAL A 207 1.30 0.97 -1.26
CA VAL A 207 2.17 1.72 -0.34
C VAL A 207 3.37 2.22 -1.10
N THR A 208 3.52 3.55 -1.18
CA THR A 208 4.71 4.18 -1.75
C THR A 208 5.75 4.32 -0.64
N VAL A 209 6.97 3.89 -0.93
CA VAL A 209 8.10 3.80 0.01
C VAL A 209 9.23 4.70 -0.49
N ALA A 210 9.81 5.49 0.42
CA ALA A 210 10.93 6.38 0.11
C ALA A 210 12.22 5.59 -0.18
N PRO A 211 13.17 6.17 -0.95
CA PRO A 211 14.53 5.63 -1.03
C PRO A 211 15.18 5.50 0.35
N GLY A 212 16.02 4.48 0.54
CA GLY A 212 16.70 4.21 1.81
C GLY A 212 15.84 3.47 2.84
N VAL A 213 14.62 3.04 2.48
CA VAL A 213 13.71 2.32 3.39
C VAL A 213 13.55 0.88 2.92
N ASP A 214 13.54 -0.05 3.88
CA ASP A 214 13.38 -1.49 3.64
C ASP A 214 11.95 -1.87 3.21
N LEU A 215 11.84 -2.40 1.99
CA LEU A 215 10.57 -2.80 1.38
C LEU A 215 9.94 -4.02 2.07
N ALA A 216 10.75 -4.98 2.55
CA ALA A 216 10.24 -6.17 3.24
C ALA A 216 9.69 -5.80 4.62
N LEU A 217 10.35 -4.89 5.33
CA LEU A 217 9.83 -4.33 6.58
C LEU A 217 8.48 -3.63 6.37
N ILE A 218 8.38 -2.75 5.36
CA ILE A 218 7.12 -2.04 5.06
C ILE A 218 6.01 -3.03 4.68
N ALA A 219 6.31 -4.05 3.88
CA ALA A 219 5.36 -5.12 3.57
C ALA A 219 4.82 -5.80 4.84
N GLY A 220 5.70 -6.16 5.78
CA GLY A 220 5.31 -6.75 7.07
C GLY A 220 4.44 -5.82 7.92
N ILE A 221 4.77 -4.53 7.98
CA ILE A 221 3.99 -3.51 8.69
C ILE A 221 2.58 -3.39 8.10
N CYS A 222 2.45 -3.35 6.78
CA CYS A 222 1.16 -3.24 6.11
C CYS A 222 0.31 -4.52 6.32
N MET A 223 0.92 -5.70 6.31
CA MET A 223 0.24 -6.96 6.66
C MET A 223 -0.27 -6.97 8.11
N ALA A 224 0.49 -6.38 9.03
CA ALA A 224 0.09 -6.27 10.43
C ALA A 224 -1.04 -5.26 10.64
N PHE A 225 -0.99 -4.15 9.90
CA PHE A 225 -2.05 -3.15 9.92
C PHE A 225 -3.36 -3.72 9.38
N ASP A 226 -3.32 -4.45 8.25
CA ASP A 226 -4.51 -5.12 7.69
C ASP A 226 -5.18 -6.08 8.67
N GLU A 227 -4.40 -6.83 9.47
CA GLU A 227 -4.99 -7.70 10.49
C GLU A 227 -5.64 -6.92 11.63
N ALA A 228 -4.93 -5.93 12.18
CA ALA A 228 -5.42 -5.14 13.32
C ALA A 228 -6.75 -4.44 12.99
N GLU A 229 -6.91 -3.99 11.75
CA GLU A 229 -8.16 -3.41 11.26
C GLU A 229 -9.28 -4.43 11.01
N ASN A 230 -8.93 -5.65 10.62
CA ASN A 230 -9.91 -6.72 10.43
C ASN A 230 -10.41 -7.28 11.78
N GLU A 231 -9.58 -7.28 12.82
CA GLU A 231 -9.98 -7.69 14.18
C GLU A 231 -10.84 -6.64 14.91
N ALA A 232 -10.69 -5.35 14.56
CA ALA A 232 -11.44 -4.26 15.19
C ALA A 232 -12.89 -4.10 14.69
N LYS A 233 -13.28 -4.83 13.63
CA LYS A 233 -14.61 -4.81 13.02
C LYS A 233 -15.48 -5.95 13.54
#